data_AF-A0A9E0L781-F1
#
_entry.id   AF-A0A9E0L781-F1
#
_cell.length_a   1.000
_cell.length_b   1.000
_cell.length_c   1.000
_cell.angle_alpha   90.00
_cell.angle_beta   90.00
_cell.angle_gamma   90.00
#
_symmetry.space_group_name_H-M   'P 1'
#
loop_
_entity.id
_entity.type
_entity.pdbx_description
1 polymer ?
#
loop_
_entity_poly.entity_id
_entity_poly.type
_entity_poly.pdbx_seq_one_letter_code
_entity_poly.pdbx_strand_id
1 'polypeptide(L)'
;MNYSKEFFKIQIEFAEKIASITGKSIEGVLLEYTCLYKRFGIQNWSFNKNELVWQEFLKEFRISKNKTSTVYEFQIKHAENKSEKEVFFGCFRYEYSADEKDVRIHFSSHGESGSLGKANIEKRKEDLRLMCVDIKNKYPETKTISGISWLFNIDACKRIFPPRFTDNAKVLEWYRSLAIWGQFSDSKGNIRPETAEKFKICFLKQGNLSDLLSCFPYKVLAPSTKIENFYKFYETKKEVFDISPSKNTKEG
;
A
#
# COMPACT_ATOMS: atom_id res chain seq x y z
N MET A 1 -1.19 -3.28 11.90
CA MET A 1 -2.22 -2.21 11.83
C MET A 1 -3.58 -2.88 11.80
N ASN A 2 -4.47 -2.50 12.72
CA ASN A 2 -5.84 -3.01 12.79
C ASN A 2 -6.74 -2.08 11.97
N TYR A 3 -7.61 -2.67 11.14
CA TYR A 3 -8.57 -1.93 10.34
C TYR A 3 -9.95 -1.98 10.99
N SER A 4 -10.74 -0.92 10.85
CA SER A 4 -12.09 -0.88 11.44
C SER A 4 -13.02 -1.91 10.80
N LYS A 5 -14.11 -2.23 11.50
CA LYS A 5 -15.12 -3.18 11.01
C LYS A 5 -15.77 -2.71 9.71
N GLU A 6 -15.94 -1.40 9.55
CA GLU A 6 -16.50 -0.74 8.37
C GLU A 6 -15.61 -0.91 7.14
N PHE A 7 -14.29 -0.95 7.33
CA PHE A 7 -13.33 -1.25 6.25
C PHE A 7 -13.56 -2.64 5.65
N PHE A 8 -13.93 -3.62 6.47
CA PHE A 8 -14.28 -4.95 5.98
C PHE A 8 -15.71 -5.00 5.44
N LYS A 9 -16.64 -4.25 6.04
CA LYS A 9 -18.03 -4.18 5.58
C LYS A 9 -18.12 -3.78 4.10
N ILE A 10 -17.43 -2.72 3.68
CA ILE A 10 -17.51 -2.24 2.30
C ILE A 10 -16.92 -3.24 1.29
N GLN A 11 -15.93 -4.03 1.69
CA GLN A 11 -15.37 -5.10 0.85
C GLN A 11 -16.34 -6.26 0.66
N ILE A 12 -17.09 -6.62 1.71
CA ILE A 12 -18.11 -7.67 1.65
C ILE A 12 -19.27 -7.22 0.76
N GLU A 13 -19.81 -6.02 0.97
CA GLU A 13 -20.90 -5.47 0.16
C GLU A 13 -20.51 -5.37 -1.33
N PHE A 14 -19.25 -5.00 -1.61
CA PHE A 14 -18.70 -4.98 -2.97
C PHE A 14 -18.61 -6.38 -3.58
N ALA A 15 -18.13 -7.37 -2.81
CA ALA A 15 -18.05 -8.76 -3.25
C ALA A 15 -19.45 -9.35 -3.50
N GLU A 16 -20.43 -9.06 -2.65
CA GLU A 16 -21.83 -9.47 -2.85
C GLU A 16 -22.41 -8.88 -4.14
N LYS A 17 -22.13 -7.61 -4.42
CA LYS A 17 -22.55 -6.98 -5.68
C LYS A 17 -21.92 -7.65 -6.90
N ILE A 18 -20.62 -7.95 -6.88
CA ILE A 18 -19.95 -8.69 -7.97
C ILE A 18 -20.58 -10.07 -8.15
N ALA A 19 -20.78 -10.82 -7.06
CA ALA A 19 -21.38 -12.15 -7.10
C ALA A 19 -22.78 -12.09 -7.74
N SER A 20 -23.61 -11.10 -7.37
CA SER A 20 -24.96 -10.92 -7.92
C SER A 20 -24.98 -10.66 -9.43
N ILE A 21 -24.00 -9.93 -9.96
CA ILE A 21 -23.94 -9.55 -11.38
C ILE A 21 -23.30 -10.65 -12.22
N THR A 22 -22.29 -11.32 -11.69
CA THR A 22 -21.47 -12.28 -12.44
C THR A 22 -21.94 -13.72 -12.30
N GLY A 23 -22.80 -14.01 -11.32
CA GLY A 23 -23.19 -15.37 -10.94
C GLY A 23 -22.06 -16.19 -10.28
N LYS A 24 -20.89 -15.59 -10.04
CA LYS A 24 -19.78 -16.24 -9.33
C LYS A 24 -20.16 -16.51 -7.87
N SER A 25 -19.57 -17.54 -7.28
CA SER A 25 -19.73 -17.80 -5.84
C SER A 25 -19.11 -16.67 -5.01
N ILE A 26 -19.76 -16.33 -3.90
CA ILE A 26 -19.27 -15.28 -2.99
C ILE A 26 -17.86 -15.62 -2.48
N GLU A 27 -17.55 -16.89 -2.23
CA GLU A 27 -16.23 -17.32 -1.77
C GLU A 27 -15.13 -17.05 -2.79
N GLY A 28 -15.40 -17.29 -4.07
CA GLY A 28 -14.46 -16.98 -5.15
C GLY A 28 -14.26 -15.48 -5.30
N VAL A 29 -15.35 -14.71 -5.22
CA VAL A 29 -15.30 -13.24 -5.32
C VAL A 29 -14.54 -12.62 -4.14
N LEU A 30 -14.76 -13.10 -2.92
CA LEU A 30 -14.02 -12.64 -1.74
C LEU A 30 -12.51 -12.83 -1.95
N LEU A 31 -12.08 -13.98 -2.47
CA LEU A 31 -10.68 -14.25 -2.76
C LEU A 31 -10.10 -13.36 -3.87
N GLU A 32 -10.88 -13.09 -4.91
CA GLU A 32 -10.43 -12.38 -6.12
C GLU A 32 -10.49 -10.85 -6.02
N TYR A 33 -11.37 -10.31 -5.19
CA TYR A 33 -11.68 -8.88 -5.19
C TYR A 33 -11.55 -8.18 -3.84
N THR A 34 -11.15 -8.88 -2.77
CA THR A 34 -10.93 -8.26 -1.45
C THR A 34 -9.51 -8.46 -0.95
N CYS A 35 -9.09 -7.69 0.06
CA CYS A 35 -7.77 -7.88 0.67
C CYS A 35 -7.75 -8.95 1.77
N LEU A 36 -8.87 -9.65 2.03
CA LEU A 36 -9.07 -10.52 3.18
C LEU A 36 -8.01 -11.62 3.32
N TYR A 37 -7.69 -12.29 2.22
CA TYR A 37 -6.72 -13.38 2.21
C TYR A 37 -5.36 -12.99 2.81
N LYS A 38 -4.82 -11.84 2.40
CA LYS A 38 -3.58 -11.28 2.95
C LYS A 38 -3.76 -10.68 4.34
N ARG A 39 -5.00 -10.41 4.77
CA ARG A 39 -5.28 -9.91 6.12
C ARG A 39 -5.29 -11.03 7.15
N PHE A 40 -5.80 -12.20 6.78
CA PHE A 40 -5.77 -13.40 7.61
C PHE A 40 -4.38 -14.05 7.78
N GLY A 41 -3.31 -13.29 7.53
CA GLY A 41 -1.94 -13.74 7.74
C GLY A 41 -1.39 -14.74 6.72
N ILE A 42 -2.08 -14.92 5.60
CA ILE A 42 -1.63 -15.88 4.58
C ILE A 42 -0.54 -15.23 3.72
N GLN A 43 0.69 -15.74 3.83
CA GLN A 43 1.85 -15.14 3.15
C GLN A 43 1.95 -15.47 1.66
N ASN A 44 1.37 -16.60 1.25
CA ASN A 44 1.39 -17.08 -0.13
C ASN A 44 0.70 -16.11 -1.11
N TRP A 45 1.45 -15.62 -2.11
CA TRP A 45 0.93 -14.68 -3.13
C TRP A 45 0.21 -15.35 -4.31
N SER A 46 0.11 -16.68 -4.33
CA SER A 46 -0.67 -17.41 -5.36
C SER A 46 -2.18 -17.34 -5.15
N PHE A 47 -2.66 -16.81 -4.01
CA PHE A 47 -4.08 -16.78 -3.64
C PHE A 47 -4.72 -18.16 -3.77
N ASN A 48 -4.07 -19.17 -3.20
CA ASN A 48 -4.49 -20.54 -3.27
C ASN A 48 -5.80 -20.72 -2.48
N LYS A 49 -6.89 -21.02 -3.19
CA LYS A 49 -8.20 -21.26 -2.58
C LYS A 49 -8.19 -22.41 -1.57
N ASN A 50 -7.22 -23.32 -1.62
CA ASN A 50 -7.14 -24.48 -0.74
C ASN A 50 -6.30 -24.25 0.52
N GLU A 51 -5.80 -23.03 0.77
CA GLU A 51 -5.10 -22.72 2.03
C GLU A 51 -5.97 -23.01 3.25
N LEU A 52 -5.38 -23.64 4.26
CA LEU A 52 -6.10 -24.11 5.45
C LEU A 52 -6.80 -22.96 6.19
N VAL A 53 -6.08 -21.84 6.41
CA VAL A 53 -6.63 -20.64 7.07
C VAL A 53 -7.78 -20.04 6.26
N TRP A 54 -7.67 -20.04 4.92
CA TRP A 54 -8.74 -19.54 4.05
C TRP A 54 -9.97 -20.46 4.12
N GLN A 55 -9.77 -21.78 4.11
CA GLN A 55 -10.86 -22.74 4.23
C GLN A 55 -11.54 -22.70 5.61
N GLU A 56 -10.80 -22.48 6.69
CA GLU A 56 -11.35 -22.23 8.03
C GLU A 56 -12.25 -21.00 8.02
N PHE A 57 -11.76 -19.88 7.49
CA PHE A 57 -12.55 -18.66 7.31
C PHE A 57 -13.85 -18.92 6.56
N LEU A 58 -13.80 -19.62 5.42
CA LEU A 58 -14.99 -19.86 4.60
C LEU A 58 -16.05 -20.71 5.32
N LYS A 59 -15.63 -21.65 6.18
CA LYS A 59 -16.57 -22.44 7.01
C LYS A 59 -17.33 -21.54 7.98
N GLU A 60 -16.62 -20.68 8.71
CA GLU A 60 -17.23 -19.72 9.63
C GLU A 60 -18.10 -18.69 8.88
N PHE A 61 -17.60 -18.18 7.77
CA PHE A 61 -18.29 -17.21 6.94
C PHE A 61 -19.64 -17.75 6.46
N ARG A 62 -19.72 -19.00 6.01
CA ARG A 62 -20.96 -19.59 5.48
C ARG A 62 -22.09 -19.64 6.50
N ILE A 63 -21.82 -20.13 7.69
CA ILE A 63 -22.85 -20.33 8.72
C ILE A 63 -23.20 -19.06 9.49
N SER A 64 -22.37 -18.02 9.38
CA SER A 64 -22.58 -16.76 10.11
C SER A 64 -23.79 -15.97 9.60
N LYS A 65 -24.59 -15.46 10.55
CA LYS A 65 -25.65 -14.46 10.28
C LYS A 65 -25.09 -13.04 10.14
N ASN A 66 -23.92 -12.76 10.72
CA ASN A 66 -23.27 -11.44 10.67
C ASN A 66 -21.89 -11.57 10.01
N LYS A 67 -21.89 -11.53 8.67
CA LYS A 67 -20.68 -11.70 7.86
C LYS A 67 -19.58 -10.69 8.23
N THR A 68 -19.96 -9.43 8.48
CA THR A 68 -19.00 -8.38 8.84
C THR A 68 -18.33 -8.63 10.19
N SER A 69 -19.08 -9.03 11.22
CA SER A 69 -18.49 -9.43 12.52
C SER A 69 -17.52 -10.58 12.33
N THR A 70 -17.93 -11.63 11.62
CA THR A 70 -17.08 -12.82 11.40
C THR A 70 -15.77 -12.47 10.71
N VAL A 71 -15.80 -11.68 9.63
CA VAL A 71 -14.57 -11.23 8.96
C VAL A 71 -13.66 -10.43 9.89
N TYR A 72 -14.24 -9.50 10.67
CA TYR A 72 -13.47 -8.66 11.59
C TYR A 72 -12.85 -9.49 12.72
N GLU A 73 -13.62 -10.36 13.38
CA GLU A 73 -13.14 -11.23 14.45
C GLU A 73 -12.10 -12.23 13.95
N PHE A 74 -12.33 -12.84 12.78
CA PHE A 74 -11.37 -13.72 12.14
C PHE A 74 -10.06 -12.99 11.85
N GLN A 75 -10.13 -11.74 11.41
CA GLN A 75 -8.95 -10.91 11.22
C GLN A 75 -8.20 -10.65 12.54
N ILE A 76 -8.90 -10.33 13.62
CA ILE A 76 -8.25 -10.08 14.91
C ILE A 76 -7.55 -11.36 15.41
N LYS A 77 -8.19 -12.52 15.26
CA LYS A 77 -7.61 -13.84 15.61
C LYS A 77 -6.35 -14.16 14.82
N HIS A 78 -6.31 -13.77 13.53
CA HIS A 78 -5.22 -14.09 12.60
C HIS A 78 -4.32 -12.90 12.27
N ALA A 79 -4.44 -11.79 13.01
CA ALA A 79 -3.59 -10.63 12.80
C ALA A 79 -2.15 -11.04 13.11
N GLU A 80 -1.31 -11.05 12.07
CA GLU A 80 0.09 -11.46 12.18
C GLU A 80 0.82 -10.69 13.28
N ASN A 81 1.46 -11.43 14.19
CA ASN A 81 2.66 -10.97 14.87
C ASN A 81 3.80 -11.11 13.85
N LYS A 82 4.10 -10.06 13.09
CA LYS A 82 5.27 -10.05 12.21
C LYS A 82 6.53 -10.33 13.05
N SER A 83 7.19 -11.45 12.79
CA SER A 83 8.32 -11.96 13.58
C SER A 83 9.69 -11.56 13.03
N GLU A 84 9.77 -10.64 12.07
CA GLU A 84 11.03 -10.09 11.58
C GLU A 84 11.10 -8.59 11.83
N LYS A 85 12.28 -8.13 12.28
CA LYS A 85 12.58 -6.70 12.46
C LYS A 85 12.72 -6.05 11.08
N GLU A 86 11.60 -5.66 10.47
CA GLU A 86 11.59 -4.81 9.28
C GLU A 86 12.34 -3.50 9.60
N VAL A 87 13.31 -3.13 8.76
CA VAL A 87 14.01 -1.86 8.87
C VAL A 87 13.18 -0.77 8.18
N PHE A 88 12.87 0.28 8.93
CA PHE A 88 12.10 1.43 8.44
C PHE A 88 12.95 2.68 8.36
N PHE A 89 12.71 3.46 7.31
CA PHE A 89 13.20 4.81 7.10
C PHE A 89 11.98 5.74 7.18
N GLY A 90 11.65 6.15 8.40
CA GLY A 90 10.40 6.87 8.68
C GLY A 90 9.16 6.08 8.24
N CYS A 91 8.51 6.53 7.16
CA CYS A 91 7.32 5.87 6.59
C CYS A 91 7.63 4.87 5.48
N PHE A 92 8.91 4.64 5.15
CA PHE A 92 9.32 3.78 4.06
C PHE A 92 10.03 2.53 4.57
N ARG A 93 9.87 1.43 3.86
CA ARG A 93 10.72 0.25 3.93
C ARG A 93 10.91 -0.29 2.52
N TYR A 94 11.80 -1.25 2.35
CA TYR A 94 11.94 -1.93 1.07
C TYR A 94 12.08 -3.44 1.23
N GLU A 95 11.75 -4.15 0.15
CA GLU A 95 12.03 -5.57 -0.07
C GLU A 95 13.03 -5.67 -1.21
N TYR A 96 14.07 -6.51 -1.07
CA TYR A 96 15.09 -6.74 -2.10
C TYR A 96 14.91 -8.12 -2.74
N SER A 97 14.90 -8.20 -4.07
CA SER A 97 15.00 -9.47 -4.81
C SER A 97 16.41 -9.64 -5.34
N ALA A 98 17.12 -10.65 -4.85
CA ALA A 98 18.47 -10.97 -5.33
C ALA A 98 18.46 -11.46 -6.78
N ASP A 99 17.43 -12.22 -7.18
CA ASP A 99 17.31 -12.79 -8.52
C ASP A 99 17.13 -11.71 -9.59
N GLU A 100 16.27 -10.72 -9.31
CA GLU A 100 15.96 -9.62 -10.21
C GLU A 100 16.90 -8.41 -10.03
N LYS A 101 17.68 -8.40 -8.94
CA LYS A 101 18.45 -7.24 -8.47
C LYS A 101 17.58 -6.00 -8.39
N ASP A 102 16.39 -6.16 -7.82
CA ASP A 102 15.37 -5.13 -7.71
C ASP A 102 15.08 -4.78 -6.24
N VAL A 103 14.64 -3.55 -6.05
CA VAL A 103 14.14 -3.06 -4.77
C VAL A 103 12.69 -2.66 -4.94
N ARG A 104 11.81 -3.13 -4.06
CA ARG A 104 10.42 -2.66 -3.99
C ARG A 104 10.22 -1.78 -2.77
N ILE A 105 9.84 -0.53 -3.00
CA ILE A 105 9.51 0.42 -1.94
C ILE A 105 8.09 0.16 -1.43
N HIS A 106 7.94 0.17 -0.12
CA HIS A 106 6.66 0.16 0.57
C HIS A 106 6.50 1.41 1.42
N PHE A 107 5.29 1.97 1.43
CA PHE A 107 4.92 3.08 2.31
C PHE A 107 3.94 2.60 3.39
N SER A 108 4.19 3.02 4.63
CA SER A 108 3.31 2.84 5.78
C SER A 108 3.30 4.13 6.59
N SER A 109 2.11 4.68 6.84
CA SER A 109 1.98 5.90 7.64
C SER A 109 2.32 5.72 9.11
N HIS A 110 2.39 4.49 9.64
CA HIS A 110 2.60 4.19 11.06
C HIS A 110 1.74 5.04 12.02
N GLY A 111 0.51 5.40 11.63
CA GLY A 111 -0.34 6.27 12.44
C GLY A 111 -0.04 7.76 12.36
N GLU A 112 1.01 8.19 11.63
CA GLU A 112 1.35 9.60 11.41
C GLU A 112 0.34 10.23 10.46
N SER A 113 -0.65 10.92 11.04
CA SER A 113 -1.61 11.76 10.31
C SER A 113 -0.86 12.80 9.48
N GLY A 114 -1.24 12.92 8.20
CA GLY A 114 -0.59 13.89 7.31
C GLY A 114 0.88 13.58 7.01
N SER A 115 1.30 12.31 7.06
CA SER A 115 2.66 11.86 6.67
C SER A 115 3.09 12.33 5.26
N LEU A 116 2.13 12.51 4.35
CA LEU A 116 2.34 13.13 3.02
C LEU A 116 1.84 14.58 2.94
N GLY A 117 1.65 15.25 4.08
CA GLY A 117 1.27 16.67 4.17
C GLY A 117 2.42 17.59 3.78
N LYS A 118 2.12 18.86 3.46
CA LYS A 118 3.13 19.85 3.02
C LYS A 118 4.25 20.03 4.06
N ALA A 119 3.91 20.06 5.34
CA ALA A 119 4.86 20.21 6.44
C ALA A 119 5.87 19.04 6.55
N ASN A 120 5.53 17.85 6.02
CA ASN A 120 6.36 16.65 6.16
C ASN A 120 7.18 16.33 4.90
N ILE A 121 7.11 17.15 3.84
CA ILE A 121 7.75 16.84 2.54
C ILE A 121 9.25 16.62 2.69
N GLU A 122 9.95 17.56 3.33
CA GLU A 122 11.41 17.48 3.45
C GLU A 122 11.83 16.31 4.33
N LYS A 123 11.10 16.03 5.41
CA LYS A 123 11.27 14.81 6.23
C LYS A 123 11.10 13.54 5.39
N ARG A 124 10.07 13.45 4.53
CA ARG A 124 9.85 12.28 3.66
C ARG A 124 10.92 12.11 2.59
N LYS A 125 11.45 13.22 2.05
CA LYS A 125 12.58 13.16 1.11
C LYS A 125 13.85 12.69 1.81
N GLU A 126 14.08 13.13 3.04
CA GLU A 126 15.22 12.67 3.84
C GLU A 126 15.11 11.19 4.19
N ASP A 127 13.92 10.71 4.57
CA ASP A 127 13.68 9.28 4.78
C ASP A 127 14.05 8.44 3.53
N LEU A 128 13.60 8.87 2.35
CA LEU A 128 13.90 8.20 1.08
C LEU A 128 15.40 8.28 0.74
N ARG A 129 16.08 9.38 1.06
CA ARG A 129 17.53 9.51 0.90
C ARG A 129 18.27 8.51 1.79
N LEU A 130 17.92 8.42 3.07
CA LEU A 130 18.54 7.46 4.01
C LEU A 130 18.31 6.02 3.55
N MET A 131 17.11 5.71 3.05
CA MET A 131 16.83 4.42 2.43
C MET A 131 17.73 4.13 1.23
N CYS A 132 17.95 5.12 0.35
CA CYS A 132 18.85 4.97 -0.79
C CYS A 132 20.30 4.71 -0.37
N VAL A 133 20.79 5.37 0.68
CA VAL A 133 22.13 5.12 1.24
C VAL A 133 22.24 3.68 1.74
N ASP A 134 21.24 3.20 2.49
CA ASP A 134 21.22 1.82 2.99
C ASP A 134 21.21 0.79 1.85
N ILE A 135 20.36 0.99 0.83
CA ILE A 135 20.31 0.13 -0.36
C ILE A 135 21.66 0.10 -1.07
N LYS A 136 22.28 1.27 -1.30
CA LYS A 136 23.56 1.39 -2.01
C LYS A 136 24.69 0.64 -1.29
N ASN A 137 24.65 0.64 0.05
CA ASN A 137 25.65 -0.04 0.87
C ASN A 137 25.42 -1.55 0.98
N LYS A 138 24.16 -1.99 1.10
CA LYS A 138 23.83 -3.42 1.28
C LYS A 138 23.73 -4.20 -0.02
N TYR A 139 23.23 -3.55 -1.08
CA TYR A 139 22.88 -4.17 -2.36
C TYR A 139 23.41 -3.32 -3.53
N PRO A 140 24.73 -3.11 -3.64
CA PRO A 140 25.33 -2.26 -4.66
C PRO A 140 25.03 -2.71 -6.10
N GLU A 141 24.63 -3.97 -6.30
CA GLU A 141 24.24 -4.55 -7.58
C GLU A 141 22.79 -4.26 -7.99
N THR A 142 22.01 -3.57 -7.14
CA THR A 142 20.63 -3.16 -7.43
C THR A 142 20.58 -2.42 -8.77
N LYS A 143 19.68 -2.85 -9.66
CA LYS A 143 19.48 -2.23 -10.97
C LYS A 143 18.23 -1.36 -11.02
N THR A 144 17.17 -1.82 -10.38
CA THR A 144 15.86 -1.17 -10.48
C THR A 144 15.22 -0.98 -9.12
N ILE A 145 14.39 0.05 -9.05
CA ILE A 145 13.55 0.33 -7.91
C ILE A 145 12.12 0.49 -8.39
N SER A 146 11.19 -0.13 -7.67
CA SER A 146 9.77 -0.20 -8.01
C SER A 146 8.89 0.12 -6.80
N GLY A 147 7.61 0.35 -7.03
CA GLY A 147 6.60 0.45 -5.97
C GLY A 147 5.26 -0.04 -6.49
N ILE A 148 4.32 -0.36 -5.59
CA ILE A 148 2.94 -0.72 -5.94
C ILE A 148 2.00 -0.06 -4.93
N SER A 149 1.21 0.92 -5.38
CA SER A 149 0.26 1.62 -4.50
C SER A 149 -0.77 2.44 -5.28
N TRP A 150 -1.95 2.60 -4.71
CA TRP A 150 -2.90 3.64 -5.10
C TRP A 150 -2.39 5.05 -4.79
N LEU A 151 -1.47 5.23 -3.83
CA LEU A 151 -0.96 6.54 -3.43
C LEU A 151 -0.26 7.28 -4.57
N PHE A 152 0.32 6.56 -5.53
CA PHE A 152 0.95 7.17 -6.69
C PHE A 152 -0.03 7.91 -7.62
N ASN A 153 -1.34 7.86 -7.38
CA ASN A 153 -2.30 8.73 -8.07
C ASN A 153 -2.30 10.15 -7.49
N ILE A 154 -1.83 10.34 -6.25
CA ILE A 154 -1.91 11.61 -5.52
C ILE A 154 -0.62 12.41 -5.70
N ASP A 155 -0.72 13.67 -6.11
CA ASP A 155 0.43 14.56 -6.31
C ASP A 155 1.28 14.74 -5.06
N ALA A 156 0.63 14.67 -3.89
CA ALA A 156 1.32 14.70 -2.61
C ALA A 156 2.27 13.53 -2.38
N CYS A 157 1.96 12.36 -2.93
CA CYS A 157 2.84 11.21 -2.95
C CYS A 157 3.88 11.34 -4.07
N LYS A 158 3.49 11.75 -5.28
CA LYS A 158 4.41 11.82 -6.43
C LYS A 158 5.60 12.76 -6.20
N ARG A 159 5.36 13.95 -5.61
CA ARG A 159 6.37 15.02 -5.47
C ARG A 159 7.58 14.69 -4.60
N ILE A 160 7.52 13.64 -3.78
CA ILE A 160 8.66 13.21 -2.95
C ILE A 160 9.60 12.27 -3.70
N PHE A 161 9.17 11.70 -4.84
CA PHE A 161 9.96 10.80 -5.67
C PHE A 161 10.61 11.54 -6.86
N PRO A 162 11.66 10.95 -7.48
CA PRO A 162 12.16 11.44 -8.76
C PRO A 162 11.04 11.40 -9.83
N PRO A 163 10.87 12.43 -10.68
CA PRO A 163 9.80 12.46 -11.69
C PRO A 163 9.75 11.20 -12.57
N ARG A 164 10.92 10.76 -13.04
CA ARG A 164 11.09 9.55 -13.87
C ARG A 164 10.58 8.25 -13.22
N PHE A 165 10.42 8.22 -11.90
CA PHE A 165 9.86 7.06 -11.21
C PHE A 165 8.36 6.94 -11.50
N THR A 166 7.63 8.05 -11.41
CA THR A 166 6.17 8.06 -11.51
C THR A 166 5.65 8.21 -12.94
N ASP A 167 6.45 8.74 -13.87
CA ASP A 167 6.02 9.06 -15.24
C ASP A 167 5.57 7.82 -16.04
N ASN A 168 6.19 6.66 -15.79
CA ASN A 168 5.92 5.41 -16.52
C ASN A 168 5.14 4.40 -15.68
N ALA A 169 4.37 4.86 -14.69
CA ALA A 169 3.65 3.96 -13.81
C ALA A 169 2.60 3.14 -14.57
N LYS A 170 2.71 1.82 -14.49
CA LYS A 170 1.73 0.91 -15.10
C LYS A 170 0.50 0.78 -14.21
N VAL A 171 -0.68 0.75 -14.81
CA VAL A 171 -1.91 0.40 -14.11
C VAL A 171 -1.95 -1.11 -13.89
N LEU A 172 -2.24 -1.53 -12.67
CA LEU A 172 -2.47 -2.94 -12.32
C LEU A 172 -3.92 -3.17 -11.93
N GLU A 173 -4.56 -4.18 -12.52
CA GLU A 173 -5.87 -4.68 -12.11
C GLU A 173 -5.73 -5.62 -10.90
N TRP A 174 -5.23 -5.08 -9.79
CA TRP A 174 -4.95 -5.83 -8.57
C TRP A 174 -5.94 -5.50 -7.46
N TYR A 175 -7.01 -6.30 -7.34
CA TYR A 175 -8.07 -6.08 -6.34
C TYR A 175 -7.85 -6.81 -5.01
N ARG A 176 -6.88 -7.72 -4.97
CA ARG A 176 -6.67 -8.68 -3.87
C ARG A 176 -5.79 -8.17 -2.72
N SER A 177 -5.49 -6.87 -2.68
CA SER A 177 -4.52 -6.34 -1.72
C SER A 177 -4.86 -4.95 -1.20
N LEU A 178 -4.15 -4.55 -0.14
CA LEU A 178 -4.22 -3.19 0.39
C LEU A 178 -3.76 -2.13 -0.62
N ALA A 179 -3.07 -2.52 -1.70
CA ALA A 179 -2.64 -1.58 -2.73
C ALA A 179 -3.82 -0.87 -3.42
N ILE A 180 -5.01 -1.49 -3.48
CA ILE A 180 -6.24 -0.80 -3.90
C ILE A 180 -7.10 -0.40 -2.69
N TRP A 181 -7.26 -1.31 -1.72
CA TRP A 181 -8.25 -1.13 -0.64
C TRP A 181 -7.83 -0.07 0.38
N GLY A 182 -6.52 0.20 0.52
CA GLY A 182 -6.01 1.20 1.46
C GLY A 182 -6.54 2.62 1.22
N GLN A 183 -7.11 2.93 0.04
CA GLN A 183 -7.71 4.24 -0.25
C GLN A 183 -8.95 4.54 0.60
N PHE A 184 -9.58 3.51 1.18
CA PHE A 184 -10.74 3.66 2.05
C PHE A 184 -10.37 3.78 3.52
N SER A 185 -9.09 3.70 3.89
CA SER A 185 -8.64 3.79 5.29
C SER A 185 -7.80 5.03 5.56
N ASP A 186 -7.91 5.58 6.76
CA ASP A 186 -6.99 6.60 7.29
C ASP A 186 -5.70 5.98 7.84
N SER A 187 -4.78 6.82 8.35
CA SER A 187 -3.50 6.37 8.92
C SER A 187 -3.65 5.52 10.19
N LYS A 188 -4.82 5.55 10.83
CA LYS A 188 -5.17 4.78 12.03
C LYS A 188 -5.95 3.50 11.70
N GLY A 189 -6.25 3.25 10.42
CA GLY A 189 -7.03 2.11 9.97
C GLY A 189 -8.55 2.30 10.04
N ASN A 190 -9.04 3.51 10.35
CA ASN A 190 -10.47 3.81 10.31
C ASN A 190 -10.92 4.03 8.87
N ILE A 191 -12.19 3.71 8.58
CA ILE A 191 -12.78 4.03 7.29
C ILE A 191 -12.78 5.55 7.04
N ARG A 192 -12.51 5.97 5.80
CA ARG A 192 -12.75 7.33 5.30
C ARG A 192 -14.20 7.41 4.84
N PRO A 193 -15.13 7.98 5.64
CA PRO A 193 -16.57 7.83 5.40
C PRO A 193 -17.00 8.40 4.05
N GLU A 194 -16.50 9.57 3.67
CA GLU A 194 -16.86 10.20 2.39
C GLU A 194 -16.40 9.38 1.17
N THR A 195 -15.16 8.88 1.20
CA THR A 195 -14.61 8.06 0.11
C THR A 195 -15.35 6.72 -0.01
N ALA A 196 -15.64 6.10 1.13
CA ALA A 196 -16.38 4.85 1.21
C ALA A 196 -17.83 5.01 0.70
N GLU A 197 -18.53 6.06 1.12
CA GLU A 197 -19.91 6.31 0.71
C GLU A 197 -20.02 6.59 -0.79
N LYS A 198 -19.12 7.41 -1.35
CA LYS A 198 -19.06 7.66 -2.80
C LYS A 198 -18.84 6.38 -3.59
N PHE A 199 -17.92 5.53 -3.14
CA PHE A 199 -17.66 4.22 -3.77
C PHE A 199 -18.89 3.31 -3.71
N LYS A 200 -19.56 3.26 -2.55
CA LYS A 200 -20.78 2.47 -2.35
C LYS A 200 -21.92 2.91 -3.25
N ILE A 201 -22.22 4.21 -3.27
CA ILE A 201 -23.23 4.79 -4.16
C ILE A 201 -22.92 4.46 -5.62
N CYS A 202 -21.64 4.49 -6.02
CA CYS A 202 -21.23 4.13 -7.37
C CYS A 202 -21.49 2.66 -7.67
N PHE A 203 -20.94 1.71 -6.89
CA PHE A 203 -20.98 0.31 -7.25
C PHE A 203 -22.39 -0.30 -7.18
N LEU A 204 -23.26 0.22 -6.32
CA LEU A 204 -24.65 -0.25 -6.21
C LEU A 204 -25.46 -0.01 -7.50
N LYS A 205 -25.11 1.02 -8.26
CA LYS A 205 -25.79 1.41 -9.52
C LYS A 205 -25.30 0.63 -10.74
N GLN A 206 -24.15 -0.05 -10.65
CA GLN A 206 -23.56 -0.71 -11.81
C GLN A 206 -24.26 -2.03 -12.12
N GLY A 207 -24.37 -2.34 -13.41
CA GLY A 207 -24.99 -3.56 -13.94
C GLY A 207 -24.00 -4.57 -14.52
N ASN A 208 -22.72 -4.21 -14.65
CA ASN A 208 -21.68 -5.11 -15.15
C ASN A 208 -20.38 -4.96 -14.34
N LEU A 209 -19.48 -5.92 -14.50
CA LEU A 209 -18.24 -5.99 -13.75
C LEU A 209 -17.27 -4.85 -14.10
N SER A 210 -17.13 -4.49 -15.37
CA SER A 210 -16.16 -3.46 -15.80
C SER A 210 -16.49 -2.11 -15.17
N ASP A 211 -17.75 -1.69 -15.24
CA ASP A 211 -18.21 -0.43 -14.65
C ASP A 211 -18.10 -0.44 -13.13
N LEU A 212 -18.37 -1.58 -12.50
CA LEU A 212 -18.19 -1.74 -11.06
C LEU A 212 -16.71 -1.58 -10.64
N LEU A 213 -15.77 -2.14 -11.39
CA LEU A 213 -14.32 -1.96 -11.15
C LEU A 213 -13.84 -0.54 -11.48
N SER A 214 -14.61 0.22 -12.27
CA SER A 214 -14.34 1.63 -12.54
C SER A 214 -14.68 2.54 -11.34
N CYS A 215 -15.52 2.08 -10.40
CA CYS A 215 -15.94 2.87 -9.24
C CYS A 215 -14.82 3.19 -8.24
N PHE A 216 -13.70 2.45 -8.24
CA PHE A 216 -12.57 2.77 -7.36
C PHE A 216 -12.02 4.17 -7.69
N PRO A 217 -11.96 5.10 -6.71
CA PRO A 217 -11.47 6.46 -6.93
C PRO A 217 -10.06 6.52 -7.55
N TYR A 218 -9.18 5.61 -7.13
CA TYR A 218 -7.81 5.51 -7.61
C TYR A 218 -7.51 4.10 -8.11
N LYS A 219 -6.59 3.99 -9.08
CA LYS A 219 -6.07 2.72 -9.60
C LYS A 219 -4.84 2.27 -8.84
N VAL A 220 -4.51 0.98 -8.86
CA VAL A 220 -3.18 0.53 -8.41
C VAL A 220 -2.17 0.90 -9.49
N LEU A 221 -1.15 1.66 -9.11
CA LEU A 221 -0.06 2.03 -10.00
C LEU A 221 1.22 1.33 -9.57
N ALA A 222 1.99 0.87 -10.55
CA ALA A 222 3.27 0.20 -10.39
C ALA A 222 4.39 0.96 -11.12
N PRO A 223 4.90 2.06 -10.53
CA PRO A 223 6.10 2.72 -11.03
C PRO A 223 7.34 1.82 -10.91
N SER A 224 8.25 1.95 -11.88
CA SER A 224 9.57 1.35 -11.83
C SER A 224 10.55 2.21 -12.60
N THR A 225 11.79 2.29 -12.11
CA THR A 225 12.87 3.01 -12.78
C THR A 225 14.24 2.47 -12.37
N LYS A 226 15.28 2.95 -13.03
CA LYS A 226 16.67 2.67 -12.66
C LYS A 226 17.01 3.26 -11.29
N ILE A 227 17.65 2.51 -10.40
CA ILE A 227 17.96 2.98 -9.04
C ILE A 227 18.84 4.24 -9.05
N GLU A 228 19.67 4.42 -10.07
CA GLU A 228 20.53 5.59 -10.25
C GLU A 228 19.74 6.89 -10.39
N ASN A 229 18.48 6.83 -10.84
CA ASN A 229 17.61 8.02 -10.86
C ASN A 229 17.28 8.51 -9.44
N PHE A 230 17.16 7.60 -8.47
CA PHE A 230 16.99 7.95 -7.06
C PHE A 230 18.28 8.52 -6.48
N TYR A 231 19.42 7.86 -6.72
CA TYR A 231 20.72 8.35 -6.25
C TYR A 231 20.99 9.76 -6.74
N LYS A 232 20.87 10.01 -8.05
CA LYS A 232 21.03 11.35 -8.63
C LYS A 232 20.10 12.37 -7.99
N PHE A 233 18.80 12.06 -7.89
CA PHE A 233 17.80 12.99 -7.38
C PHE A 233 18.03 13.44 -5.93
N TYR A 234 18.53 12.55 -5.06
CA TYR A 234 18.79 12.87 -3.67
C TYR A 234 20.25 13.28 -3.37
N GLU A 235 21.22 12.93 -4.24
CA GLU A 235 22.60 13.42 -4.14
C GLU A 235 22.71 14.89 -4.62
N THR A 236 21.97 15.30 -5.67
CA THR A 236 21.99 16.69 -6.19
C THR A 236 21.39 17.73 -5.25
N LYS A 237 20.77 17.33 -4.13
CA LYS A 237 20.15 18.26 -3.16
C LYS A 237 21.05 18.56 -1.96
N LYS A 238 22.29 18.06 -1.95
CA LYS A 238 23.24 18.25 -0.86
C LYS A 238 23.86 19.66 -0.79
N GLU A 239 23.78 20.45 -1.86
CA GLU A 239 24.50 21.73 -1.97
C GLU A 239 23.89 22.95 -1.23
N VAL A 240 22.90 22.78 -0.36
CA VAL A 240 22.34 23.93 0.39
C VAL A 240 22.41 23.73 1.91
N PHE A 241 23.48 23.14 2.44
CA PHE A 241 23.82 23.24 3.87
C PHE A 241 25.33 23.07 4.10
N ASP A 242 26.16 23.83 3.39
CA ASP A 242 27.54 24.10 3.83
C ASP A 242 27.56 25.47 4.51
N ILE A 243 27.17 25.51 5.78
CA ILE A 243 27.55 26.64 6.65
C ILE A 243 29.02 26.41 6.98
N SER A 244 29.88 27.09 6.22
CA SER A 244 31.30 27.22 6.55
C SER A 244 31.45 27.75 7.98
N PRO A 245 32.32 27.17 8.83
CA PRO A 245 32.60 27.74 10.13
C PRO A 245 33.33 29.08 9.94
N SER A 246 32.75 30.17 10.45
CA SER A 246 33.40 31.47 10.49
C SER A 246 34.70 31.34 11.31
N LYS A 247 35.83 31.47 10.63
CA LYS A 247 37.11 31.78 11.29
C LYS A 247 36.99 33.18 11.88
N ASN A 248 36.70 33.28 13.17
CA ASN A 248 37.05 34.47 13.94
C ASN A 248 38.50 34.34 14.40
N THR A 249 39.40 34.74 13.52
CA THR A 249 40.67 35.33 13.92
C THR A 249 40.42 36.78 14.32
N LYS A 250 40.74 37.14 15.56
CA LYS A 250 41.38 38.42 15.89
C LYS A 250 41.97 38.34 17.31
N GLU A 251 43.28 38.17 17.32
CA GLU A 251 44.15 38.72 18.36
C GLU A 251 44.13 40.25 18.28
N GLY A 252 44.33 40.90 19.43
CA GLY A 252 44.37 42.34 19.63
C GLY A 252 44.02 42.70 21.05
#